data_AF-A0A2A6MLR4-F1
#
_entry.id   AF-A0A2A6MLR4-F1
#
_cell.length_a   1.000
_cell.length_b   1.000
_cell.length_c   1.000
_cell.angle_alpha   90.00
_cell.angle_beta   90.00
_cell.angle_gamma   90.00
#
_symmetry.space_group_name_H-M   'P 1'
#
loop_
_entity.id
_entity.type
_entity.pdbx_description
1 polymer ?
#
loop_
_entity_poly.entity_id
_entity_poly.type
_entity_poly.pdbx_seq_one_letter_code
_entity_poly.pdbx_strand_id
1 'polypeptide(L)'
;MMTADVEHSILRQTEAAKSLLSSLRNQGVDDDAELVADAIEGETNLVEAISAAIAQLDECDVLIAGLKAKESEFEARRKSIERRSERVRALIEQAMLATDQTSLKLPTATLSLTKRAAALIVTEEADIPAKYWIEQPRPAPKLDKKALTADLREANATIPGATLDNGSFSLTVRRK
;
A
#
# COMPACT_ATOMS: atom_id res chain seq x y z
N MET A 1 -18.84 -2.28 -16.12
CA MET A 1 -20.22 -2.82 -16.06
C MET A 1 -20.24 -4.25 -15.50
N MET A 2 -19.19 -5.08 -15.67
CA MET A 2 -19.09 -6.43 -15.06
C MET A 2 -18.82 -6.44 -13.54
N THR A 3 -18.09 -5.47 -12.99
CA THR A 3 -17.70 -5.48 -11.56
C THR A 3 -18.88 -5.29 -10.59
N ALA A 4 -19.80 -4.37 -10.90
CA ALA A 4 -20.99 -4.13 -10.10
C ALA A 4 -21.98 -5.32 -10.12
N ASP A 5 -21.89 -6.17 -11.14
CA ASP A 5 -22.77 -7.33 -11.30
C ASP A 5 -22.35 -8.49 -10.38
N VAL A 6 -21.04 -8.75 -10.28
CA VAL A 6 -20.49 -9.78 -9.39
C VAL A 6 -20.71 -9.42 -7.92
N GLU A 7 -20.42 -8.17 -7.52
CA GLU A 7 -20.64 -7.71 -6.15
C GLU A 7 -22.11 -7.83 -5.75
N HIS A 8 -23.02 -7.38 -6.61
CA HIS A 8 -24.46 -7.46 -6.36
C HIS A 8 -24.95 -8.92 -6.30
N SER A 9 -24.43 -9.79 -7.18
CA SER A 9 -24.74 -11.21 -7.21
C SER A 9 -24.32 -11.91 -5.90
N ILE A 10 -23.08 -11.71 -5.43
CA ILE A 10 -22.60 -12.30 -4.16
C ILE A 10 -23.47 -11.86 -3.00
N LEU A 11 -23.76 -10.56 -2.89
CA LEU A 11 -24.59 -10.04 -1.80
C LEU A 11 -25.98 -10.67 -1.81
N ARG A 12 -26.61 -10.75 -2.98
CA ARG A 12 -27.93 -11.35 -3.14
C ARG A 12 -27.94 -12.84 -2.75
N GLN A 13 -26.97 -13.62 -3.23
CA GLN A 13 -26.89 -15.05 -2.92
C GLN A 13 -26.50 -15.30 -1.46
N THR A 14 -25.72 -14.40 -0.85
CA THR A 14 -25.41 -14.44 0.58
C THR A 14 -26.68 -14.29 1.42
N GLU A 15 -27.56 -13.34 1.06
CA GLU A 15 -28.84 -13.17 1.76
C GLU A 15 -29.79 -14.36 1.55
N ALA A 16 -29.77 -14.99 0.37
CA ALA A 16 -30.51 -16.23 0.10
C ALA A 16 -30.00 -17.38 0.99
N ALA A 17 -28.69 -17.59 1.04
CA ALA A 17 -28.07 -18.63 1.87
C ALA A 17 -28.32 -18.39 3.38
N LYS A 18 -28.28 -17.14 3.85
CA LYS A 18 -28.66 -16.80 5.24
C LYS A 18 -30.12 -17.13 5.55
N SER A 19 -31.02 -16.85 4.62
CA SER A 19 -32.45 -17.14 4.77
C SER A 19 -32.69 -18.65 4.82
N LEU A 20 -31.99 -19.41 3.98
CA LEU A 20 -31.99 -20.87 3.99
C LEU A 20 -31.45 -21.44 5.31
N LEU A 21 -30.28 -20.97 5.76
CA LEU A 21 -29.69 -21.36 7.05
C LEU A 21 -30.63 -21.12 8.23
N SER A 22 -31.32 -19.97 8.24
CA SER A 22 -32.32 -19.66 9.27
C SER A 22 -33.49 -20.64 9.24
N SER A 23 -33.87 -21.11 8.05
CA SER A 23 -34.97 -22.07 7.87
C SER A 23 -34.56 -23.48 8.31
N LEU A 24 -33.35 -23.93 7.96
CA LEU A 24 -32.79 -25.21 8.40
C LEU A 24 -32.63 -25.26 9.93
N ARG A 25 -32.20 -24.15 10.54
CA ARG A 25 -32.14 -24.02 12.00
C ARG A 25 -33.50 -24.13 12.66
N ASN A 26 -34.55 -23.57 12.07
CA ASN A 26 -35.92 -23.72 12.58
C ASN A 26 -36.45 -25.17 12.46
N GLN A 27 -35.89 -25.96 11.55
CA GLN A 27 -36.20 -27.38 11.38
C GLN A 27 -35.34 -28.29 12.29
N GLY A 28 -34.34 -27.73 12.98
CA GLY A 28 -33.48 -28.45 13.92
C GLY A 28 -32.46 -29.38 13.26
N VAL A 29 -32.02 -29.04 12.04
CA VAL A 29 -31.03 -29.82 11.26
C VAL A 29 -29.75 -29.01 10.97
N ASP A 30 -29.49 -27.95 11.74
CA ASP A 30 -28.36 -27.04 11.54
C ASP A 30 -27.02 -27.55 12.10
N ASP A 31 -27.02 -28.66 12.83
CA ASP A 31 -25.83 -29.33 13.35
C ASP A 31 -25.18 -30.28 12.34
N ASP A 32 -25.90 -30.68 11.29
CA ASP A 32 -25.37 -31.44 10.16
C ASP A 32 -24.76 -30.51 9.10
N ALA A 33 -23.44 -30.31 9.20
CA ALA A 33 -22.71 -29.42 8.31
C ALA A 33 -22.69 -29.87 6.84
N GLU A 34 -22.79 -31.18 6.57
CA GLU A 34 -22.78 -31.72 5.20
C GLU A 34 -24.15 -31.46 4.54
N LEU A 35 -25.23 -31.76 5.26
CA LEU A 35 -26.59 -31.41 4.82
C LEU A 35 -26.76 -29.91 4.54
N VAL A 36 -26.24 -29.07 5.43
CA VAL A 36 -26.30 -27.61 5.28
C VAL A 36 -25.52 -27.14 4.05
N ALA A 37 -24.34 -27.71 3.79
CA ALA A 37 -23.54 -27.38 2.62
C ALA A 37 -24.25 -27.78 1.32
N ASP A 38 -24.77 -29.02 1.26
CA ASP A 38 -25.51 -29.54 0.11
C ASP A 38 -26.78 -28.72 -0.17
N ALA A 39 -27.48 -28.28 0.88
CA ALA A 39 -28.64 -27.41 0.74
C ALA A 39 -28.27 -26.03 0.20
N ILE A 40 -27.18 -25.42 0.66
CA ILE A 40 -26.69 -24.14 0.14
C ILE A 40 -26.30 -24.27 -1.33
N GLU A 41 -25.60 -25.34 -1.72
CA GLU A 41 -25.21 -25.61 -3.10
C GLU A 41 -26.41 -25.92 -4.00
N GLY A 42 -27.41 -26.66 -3.50
CA GLY A 42 -28.57 -27.06 -4.29
C GLY A 42 -29.66 -25.97 -4.41
N GLU A 43 -29.84 -25.13 -3.39
CA GLU A 43 -30.93 -24.15 -3.34
C GLU A 43 -30.50 -22.70 -3.59
N THR A 44 -29.19 -22.42 -3.62
CA THR A 44 -28.67 -21.07 -3.89
C THR A 44 -27.57 -21.11 -4.94
N ASN A 45 -27.32 -19.96 -5.59
CA ASN A 45 -26.21 -19.82 -6.52
C ASN A 45 -24.97 -19.19 -5.84
N LEU A 46 -24.80 -19.39 -4.52
CA LEU A 46 -23.73 -18.72 -3.76
C LEU A 46 -22.34 -19.20 -4.22
N VAL A 47 -22.19 -20.50 -4.48
CA VAL A 47 -20.92 -21.09 -4.92
C VAL A 47 -20.53 -20.57 -6.30
N GLU A 48 -21.49 -20.47 -7.22
CA GLU A 48 -21.32 -19.91 -8.56
C GLU A 48 -20.97 -18.42 -8.50
N ALA A 49 -21.64 -17.66 -7.62
CA ALA A 49 -21.34 -16.24 -7.43
C ALA A 49 -19.91 -16.03 -6.89
N ILE A 50 -19.47 -16.88 -5.95
CA ILE A 50 -18.08 -16.86 -5.44
C ILE A 50 -17.10 -17.26 -6.55
N SER A 51 -17.43 -18.26 -7.37
CA SER A 51 -16.60 -18.69 -8.50
C SER A 51 -16.41 -17.57 -9.53
N ALA A 52 -17.48 -16.85 -9.89
CA ALA A 52 -17.42 -15.67 -10.74
C ALA A 52 -16.55 -14.55 -10.13
N ALA A 53 -16.63 -14.36 -8.82
CA ALA A 53 -15.76 -13.42 -8.11
C ALA A 53 -14.28 -13.79 -8.19
N ILE A 54 -13.95 -15.08 -8.08
CA ILE A 54 -12.59 -15.56 -8.26
C ILE A 54 -12.09 -15.27 -9.67
N ALA A 55 -12.90 -15.53 -10.70
CA ALA A 55 -12.54 -15.21 -12.09
C ALA A 55 -12.28 -13.71 -12.29
N GLN A 56 -13.09 -12.84 -11.67
CA GLN A 56 -12.85 -11.39 -11.69
C GLN A 56 -11.54 -11.00 -10.98
N LEU A 57 -11.16 -11.70 -9.90
CA LEU A 57 -9.86 -11.45 -9.27
C LEU A 57 -8.70 -11.79 -10.21
N ASP A 58 -8.82 -12.86 -11.00
CA ASP A 58 -7.80 -13.21 -12.00
C ASP A 58 -7.70 -12.17 -13.13
N GLU A 59 -8.83 -11.64 -13.60
CA GLU A 59 -8.85 -10.51 -14.54
C GLU A 59 -8.15 -9.28 -13.96
N CYS A 60 -8.44 -8.95 -12.70
CA CYS A 60 -7.78 -7.85 -11.99
C CYS A 60 -6.27 -8.07 -11.91
N ASP A 61 -5.81 -9.28 -11.59
CA ASP A 61 -4.38 -9.60 -11.47
C ASP A 61 -3.65 -9.42 -12.82
N VAL A 62 -4.28 -9.82 -13.93
CA VAL A 62 -3.77 -9.60 -15.29
C VAL A 62 -3.67 -8.11 -15.61
N LEU A 63 -4.71 -7.33 -15.30
CA LEU A 63 -4.72 -5.89 -15.54
C LEU A 63 -3.66 -5.17 -14.69
N ILE A 64 -3.52 -5.53 -13.42
CA ILE A 64 -2.50 -4.97 -12.52
C ILE A 64 -1.10 -5.25 -13.08
N ALA A 65 -0.83 -6.46 -13.56
CA ALA A 65 0.46 -6.81 -14.15
C ALA A 65 0.77 -5.97 -15.41
N GLY A 66 -0.21 -5.83 -16.31
CA GLY A 66 -0.07 -5.01 -17.51
C GLY A 66 0.13 -3.52 -17.20
N LEU A 67 -0.61 -2.99 -16.22
CA LEU A 67 -0.48 -1.60 -15.78
C LEU A 67 0.90 -1.32 -15.19
N LYS A 68 1.41 -2.20 -14.32
CA LYS A 68 2.77 -2.07 -13.76
C LYS A 68 3.85 -2.05 -14.84
N ALA A 69 3.72 -2.88 -15.88
CA ALA A 69 4.64 -2.87 -17.01
C ALA A 69 4.61 -1.51 -17.74
N LYS A 70 3.41 -0.96 -17.99
CA LYS A 70 3.24 0.34 -18.64
C LYS A 70 3.73 1.50 -17.79
N GLU A 71 3.50 1.47 -16.48
CA GLU A 71 4.04 2.45 -15.54
C GLU A 71 5.58 2.48 -15.60
N SER A 72 6.24 1.32 -15.63
CA SER A 72 7.69 1.24 -15.77
C SER A 72 8.19 1.84 -17.09
N GLU A 73 7.51 1.61 -18.21
CA GLU A 73 7.86 2.24 -19.50
C GLU A 73 7.74 3.77 -19.43
N PHE A 74 6.64 4.26 -18.85
CA PHE A 74 6.41 5.70 -18.70
C PHE A 74 7.39 6.34 -17.72
N GLU A 75 7.76 5.67 -16.64
CA GLU A 75 8.78 6.13 -15.72
C GLU A 75 10.15 6.26 -16.40
N ALA A 76 10.55 5.26 -17.19
CA ALA A 76 11.79 5.32 -17.97
C ALA A 76 11.79 6.50 -18.96
N ARG A 77 10.66 6.73 -19.65
CA ARG A 77 10.49 7.87 -20.55
C ARG A 77 10.55 9.20 -19.81
N ARG A 78 9.88 9.32 -18.67
CA ARG A 78 9.92 10.52 -17.80
C ARG A 78 11.35 10.83 -17.36
N LYS A 79 12.07 9.83 -16.83
CA LYS A 79 13.47 9.96 -16.41
C LYS A 79 14.40 10.39 -17.56
N SER A 80 14.17 9.90 -18.77
CA SER A 80 14.93 10.35 -19.95
C SER A 80 14.72 11.84 -20.27
N ILE A 81 13.47 12.31 -20.16
CA ILE A 81 13.12 13.73 -20.37
C ILE A 81 13.68 14.61 -19.25
N GLU A 82 13.60 14.16 -17.99
CA GLU A 82 14.21 14.83 -16.83
C GLU A 82 15.72 15.02 -17.05
N ARG A 83 16.44 13.93 -17.39
CA ARG A 83 17.89 13.99 -17.71
C ARG A 83 18.20 14.92 -18.88
N ARG A 84 17.34 14.97 -19.91
CA ARG A 84 17.50 15.91 -21.03
C ARG A 84 17.35 17.36 -20.55
N SER A 85 16.35 17.64 -19.73
CA SER A 85 16.12 18.96 -19.16
C SER A 85 17.30 19.43 -18.30
N GLU A 86 17.78 18.57 -17.41
CA GLU A 86 18.96 18.82 -16.57
C GLU A 86 20.21 19.07 -17.41
N ARG A 87 20.45 18.24 -18.43
CA ARG A 87 21.58 18.44 -19.35
C ARG A 87 21.52 19.78 -20.06
N VAL A 88 20.35 20.18 -20.58
CA VAL A 88 20.19 21.49 -21.25
C VAL A 88 20.44 22.62 -20.26
N ARG A 89 19.92 22.54 -19.03
CA ARG A 89 20.18 23.53 -17.98
C ARG A 89 21.67 23.63 -17.65
N ALA A 90 22.36 22.50 -17.49
CA ALA A 90 23.80 22.46 -17.23
C ALA A 90 24.60 23.06 -18.38
N LEU A 91 24.22 22.82 -19.64
CA LEU A 91 24.86 23.43 -20.81
C LEU A 91 24.66 24.96 -20.83
N ILE A 92 23.47 25.44 -20.47
CA ILE A 92 23.20 26.89 -20.34
C ILE A 92 24.10 27.50 -19.25
N GLU A 93 24.18 26.85 -18.08
CA GLU A 93 25.05 27.28 -16.98
C GLU A 93 26.53 27.32 -17.41
N GLN A 94 27.01 26.26 -18.07
CA GLN A 94 28.38 26.18 -18.60
C GLN A 94 28.66 27.29 -19.63
N ALA A 95 27.71 27.56 -20.53
CA ALA A 95 27.85 28.63 -21.53
C ALA A 95 27.92 30.02 -20.86
N MET A 96 27.08 30.28 -19.86
CA MET A 96 27.12 31.53 -19.10
C MET A 96 28.44 31.70 -18.33
N LEU A 97 28.95 30.63 -17.71
CA LEU A 97 30.26 30.63 -17.05
C LEU A 97 31.41 30.87 -18.04
N ALA A 98 31.43 30.17 -19.18
CA ALA A 98 32.49 30.28 -20.18
C ALA A 98 32.54 31.64 -20.88
N THR A 99 31.48 32.44 -20.76
CA THR A 99 31.36 33.80 -21.35
C THR A 99 31.33 34.90 -20.29
N ASP A 100 31.63 34.56 -19.02
CA ASP A 100 31.61 35.46 -17.86
C ASP A 100 30.28 36.23 -17.70
N GLN A 101 29.16 35.66 -18.14
CA GLN A 101 27.83 36.27 -18.02
C GLN A 101 27.14 35.81 -16.74
N THR A 102 27.03 36.69 -15.76
CA THR A 102 26.28 36.42 -14.51
C THR A 102 24.78 36.69 -14.64
N SER A 103 24.35 37.41 -15.68
CA SER A 103 22.95 37.71 -15.97
C SER A 103 22.73 37.83 -17.47
N LEU A 104 21.63 37.27 -17.99
CA LEU A 104 21.28 37.31 -19.41
C LEU A 104 19.77 37.50 -19.59
N LYS A 105 19.37 38.57 -20.29
CA LYS A 105 17.96 38.84 -20.61
C LYS A 105 17.62 38.38 -22.02
N LEU A 106 16.62 37.53 -22.13
CA LEU A 106 16.00 37.09 -23.38
C LEU A 106 14.55 37.61 -23.42
N PRO A 107 13.93 37.71 -24.61
CA PRO A 107 12.52 38.11 -24.71
C PRO A 107 11.55 37.24 -23.90
N THR A 108 11.87 35.96 -23.70
CA THR A 108 11.03 34.98 -23.02
C THR A 108 11.51 34.55 -21.64
N ALA A 109 12.72 34.98 -21.21
CA ALA A 109 13.31 34.57 -19.94
C ALA A 109 14.42 35.52 -19.47
N THR A 110 14.60 35.66 -18.16
CA THR A 110 15.81 36.26 -17.59
C THR A 110 16.58 35.17 -16.83
N LEU A 111 17.85 35.00 -17.18
CA LEU A 111 18.75 34.06 -16.54
C LEU A 111 19.66 34.82 -15.58
N SER A 112 19.89 34.23 -14.41
CA SER A 112 20.85 34.75 -13.44
C SER A 112 21.67 33.59 -12.89
N LEU A 113 22.99 33.77 -12.87
CA LEU A 113 23.93 32.83 -12.30
C LEU A 113 24.40 33.38 -10.95
N THR A 114 24.07 32.66 -9.89
CA THR A 114 24.45 33.03 -8.53
C THR A 114 25.42 32.00 -7.98
N LYS A 115 26.49 32.46 -7.33
CA LYS A 115 27.41 31.58 -6.61
C LYS A 115 26.64 30.92 -5.46
N ARG A 116 26.50 29.60 -5.49
CA ARG A 116 25.91 28.87 -4.36
C ARG A 116 26.82 29.00 -3.15
N ALA A 117 26.21 29.09 -1.96
CA ALA A 117 26.95 28.97 -0.72
C ALA A 117 27.66 27.61 -0.68
N ALA A 118 28.84 27.56 -0.05
CA ALA A 118 29.53 26.30 0.19
C ALA A 118 28.62 25.37 1.00
N ALA A 119 28.54 24.11 0.58
CA ALA A 119 27.83 23.08 1.34
C ALA A 119 28.67 22.69 2.57
N LEU A 120 28.02 22.42 3.70
CA LEU A 120 28.66 21.80 4.84
C LEU A 120 29.06 20.37 4.46
N ILE A 121 30.36 20.09 4.49
CA ILE A 121 30.91 18.74 4.34
C ILE A 121 31.47 18.36 5.70
N VAL A 122 30.88 17.36 6.34
CA VAL A 122 31.41 16.75 7.55
C VAL A 122 32.40 15.68 7.13
N THR A 123 33.68 15.89 7.41
CA THR A 123 34.75 14.94 7.08
C THR A 123 34.94 13.90 8.17
N GLU A 124 34.92 14.32 9.42
CA GLU A 124 35.03 13.48 10.61
C GLU A 124 34.13 14.07 11.70
N GLU A 125 33.24 13.26 12.25
CA GLU A 125 32.30 13.69 13.28
C GLU A 125 32.99 13.82 14.64
N ALA A 126 33.98 12.97 14.94
CA ALA A 126 34.70 13.01 16.22
C ALA A 126 35.43 14.34 16.48
N ASP A 127 35.83 15.04 15.42
CA ASP A 127 36.53 16.33 15.51
C ASP A 127 35.58 17.53 15.68
N ILE A 128 34.26 17.33 15.54
CA ILE A 128 33.27 18.42 15.65
C ILE A 128 33.08 18.79 17.13
N PRO A 129 33.33 20.05 17.51
CA PRO A 129 33.15 20.49 18.90
C PRO A 129 31.72 20.27 19.44
N ALA A 130 31.62 19.91 20.72
CA ALA A 130 30.37 19.64 21.45
C ALA A 130 29.26 20.71 21.23
N LYS A 131 29.62 21.98 21.02
CA LYS A 131 28.68 23.08 20.79
C LYS A 131 27.81 22.95 19.52
N TYR A 132 28.21 22.14 18.55
CA TYR A 132 27.45 21.89 17.32
C TYR A 132 26.55 20.65 17.43
N TRP A 133 26.72 19.87 18.49
CA TRP A 133 25.92 18.69 18.76
C TRP A 133 24.68 19.08 19.55
N ILE A 134 23.52 18.66 19.05
CA ILE A 134 22.27 18.74 19.81
C ILE A 134 22.16 17.44 20.59
N GLU A 135 22.19 17.52 21.92
CA GLU A 135 21.97 16.36 22.78
C GLU A 135 20.61 15.76 22.46
N GLN A 136 20.60 14.53 21.93
CA GLN A 136 19.35 13.83 21.70
C GLN A 136 18.75 13.45 23.06
N PRO A 137 17.48 13.80 23.36
CA PRO A 137 16.80 13.23 24.51
C PRO A 137 16.83 11.71 24.35
N ARG A 138 17.10 10.98 25.43
CA ARG A 138 17.09 9.51 25.40
C ARG A 138 15.81 9.05 24.71
N PRO A 139 15.87 8.19 23.68
CA PRO A 139 14.68 7.76 22.98
C PRO A 139 13.68 7.23 24.01
N ALA A 140 12.42 7.66 23.90
CA ALA A 140 11.37 7.19 24.78
C ALA A 140 11.38 5.65 24.79
N PRO A 141 11.16 5.00 25.94
CA PRO A 141 11.16 3.55 26.02
C PRO A 141 10.20 2.99 24.97
N LYS A 142 10.75 2.18 24.05
CA LYS A 142 9.97 1.56 22.98
C LYS A 142 9.13 0.46 23.61
N LEU A 143 7.81 0.58 23.50
CA LEU A 143 6.88 -0.46 23.93
C LEU A 143 7.18 -1.75 23.15
N ASP A 144 7.56 -2.81 23.86
CA ASP A 144 7.70 -4.14 23.28
C ASP A 144 6.31 -4.74 23.06
N LYS A 145 5.73 -4.45 21.88
CA LYS A 145 4.42 -4.96 21.49
C LYS A 145 4.37 -6.48 21.42
N LYS A 146 5.51 -7.15 21.19
CA LYS A 146 5.58 -8.60 21.07
C LYS A 146 5.48 -9.24 22.45
N ALA A 147 6.26 -8.77 23.41
CA ALA A 147 6.14 -9.21 24.80
C ALA A 147 4.75 -8.90 25.37
N LEU A 148 4.23 -7.70 25.12
CA LEU A 148 2.89 -7.29 25.56
C LEU A 148 1.78 -8.19 24.98
N THR A 149 1.88 -8.54 23.71
CA THR A 149 0.91 -9.44 23.06
C THR A 149 1.04 -10.87 23.57
N ALA A 150 2.26 -11.34 23.86
CA ALA A 150 2.48 -12.66 24.47
C ALA A 150 1.86 -12.73 25.87
N ASP A 151 2.08 -11.73 26.73
CA ASP A 151 1.51 -11.69 28.09
C ASP A 151 -0.03 -11.61 28.09
N LEU A 152 -0.61 -10.83 27.17
CA LEU A 152 -2.06 -10.76 26.99
C LEU A 152 -2.67 -12.06 26.45
N ARG A 153 -1.95 -12.79 25.59
CA ARG A 153 -2.48 -13.98 24.90
C ARG A 153 -2.22 -15.29 25.65
N GLU A 154 -1.02 -15.45 26.21
CA GLU A 154 -0.52 -16.70 26.77
C GLU A 154 -0.68 -16.76 28.29
N ALA A 155 -0.47 -15.63 28.98
CA ALA A 155 -0.61 -15.53 30.43
C ALA A 155 -1.99 -15.01 30.89
N ASN A 156 -2.87 -14.63 29.94
CA ASN A 156 -4.17 -14.01 30.17
C ASN A 156 -4.11 -12.86 31.20
N ALA A 157 -2.97 -12.14 31.21
CA ALA A 157 -2.70 -11.09 32.17
C ALA A 157 -3.55 -9.85 31.87
N THR A 158 -4.14 -9.23 32.89
CA THR A 158 -4.82 -7.94 32.72
C THR A 158 -3.81 -6.81 32.79
N ILE A 159 -3.46 -6.22 31.64
CA ILE A 159 -2.50 -5.11 31.56
C ILE A 159 -3.25 -3.80 31.30
N PRO A 160 -3.24 -2.83 32.24
CA PRO A 160 -3.86 -1.53 32.03
C PRO A 160 -3.31 -0.83 30.77
N GLY A 161 -4.20 -0.49 29.83
CA GLY A 161 -3.84 0.20 28.59
C GLY A 161 -3.59 -0.68 27.37
N ALA A 162 -3.77 -2.00 27.46
CA ALA A 162 -3.68 -2.91 26.32
C ALA A 162 -4.69 -4.06 26.40
N THR A 163 -5.39 -4.34 25.30
CA THR A 163 -6.36 -5.44 25.17
C THR A 163 -6.23 -6.07 23.80
N LEU A 164 -6.53 -7.36 23.69
CA LEU A 164 -6.69 -8.04 22.40
C LEU A 164 -8.12 -7.84 21.89
N ASP A 165 -8.27 -7.72 20.57
CA ASP A 165 -9.58 -7.79 19.95
C ASP A 165 -10.06 -9.24 19.85
N ASN A 166 -11.34 -9.44 19.51
CA ASN A 166 -11.94 -10.77 19.39
C ASN A 166 -11.47 -11.54 18.14
N GLY A 167 -10.45 -11.04 17.42
CA GLY A 167 -10.06 -11.55 16.12
C GLY A 167 -11.16 -11.45 15.07
N SER A 168 -10.79 -11.58 13.81
CA SER A 168 -11.72 -11.74 12.70
C SER A 168 -11.23 -12.85 11.78
N PHE A 169 -12.12 -13.37 10.94
CA PHE A 169 -11.72 -14.33 9.92
C PHE A 169 -10.94 -13.64 8.80
N SER A 170 -9.81 -14.20 8.43
CA SER A 170 -9.04 -13.78 7.24
C SER A 170 -9.32 -14.73 6.07
N LEU A 171 -9.67 -14.19 4.91
CA LEU A 171 -9.78 -14.97 3.67
C LEU A 171 -8.40 -15.17 3.04
N THR A 172 -8.04 -16.42 2.75
CA THR A 172 -6.87 -16.75 1.92
C THR A 172 -7.35 -17.46 0.66
N VAL A 173 -7.08 -16.88 -0.52
CA VAL A 173 -7.42 -17.49 -1.81
C VAL A 173 -6.13 -17.99 -2.46
N ARG A 174 -6.02 -19.31 -2.67
CA ARG A 174 -4.92 -19.93 -3.41
C ARG A 174 -5.45 -20.46 -4.73
N ARG A 175 -4.92 -19.95 -5.83
CA ARG A 175 -5.31 -20.32 -7.20
C ARG A 175 -4.19 -21.15 -7.83
N LYS A 176 -4.56 -22.07 -8.72
CA LYS A 176 -3.60 -22.96 -9.41
C LYS A 176 -2.92 -22.25 -10.57
#